data_AF-A0A7R9UV19-F1
#
_entry.id   AF-A0A7R9UV19-F1
#
_cell.length_a   1.000
_cell.length_b   1.000
_cell.length_c   1.000
_cell.angle_alpha   90.00
_cell.angle_beta   90.00
_cell.angle_gamma   90.00
#
_symmetry.space_group_name_H-M   'P 1'
#
loop_
_entity.id
_entity.type
_entity.pdbx_description
1 polymer ?
#
loop_
_entity_poly.entity_id
_entity_poly.type
_entity_poly.pdbx_seq_one_letter_code
_entity_poly.pdbx_strand_id
1 'polypeptide(L)'
;GNAQLVEHALRTKPADDVGAAALKRAKALLAIGHNSHRMARIWGPRAMAATAPVGEVKAMFQDVVDEFFVSKDADEAQRALDELGVPAYHHEFAKKLLRRALEGSAGDREGAIRLLAQLTAGENATVARESVAQGFERLREALDDLRLDTPSAPQLLAELRASARANDVVSA
;
A
#
# COMPACT_ATOMS: atom_id res chain seq x y z
N GLY A 1 18.30 -20.69 19.81
CA GLY A 1 17.50 -19.55 19.30
C GLY A 1 18.40 -18.34 19.03
N ASN A 2 18.01 -17.43 18.13
CA ASN A 2 18.86 -16.31 17.66
C ASN A 2 19.49 -15.48 18.79
N ALA A 3 18.78 -15.29 19.91
CA ALA A 3 19.31 -14.63 21.10
C ALA A 3 20.53 -15.35 21.72
N GLN A 4 20.54 -16.68 21.76
CA GLN A 4 21.65 -17.48 22.30
C GLN A 4 22.91 -17.41 21.42
N LEU A 5 22.74 -17.25 20.11
CA LEU A 5 23.86 -17.10 19.17
C LEU A 5 24.56 -15.74 19.34
N VAL A 6 23.78 -14.67 19.53
CA VAL A 6 24.31 -13.33 19.77
C VAL A 6 25.08 -13.26 21.11
N GLU A 7 24.57 -13.93 22.15
CA GLU A 7 25.26 -14.03 23.45
C GLU A 7 26.59 -14.77 23.37
N HIS A 8 26.64 -15.85 22.58
CA HIS A 8 27.87 -16.61 22.36
C HIS A 8 28.91 -15.78 21.59
N ALA A 9 28.49 -15.02 20.58
CA ALA A 9 29.37 -14.15 19.80
C ALA A 9 29.91 -12.96 20.61
N LEU A 10 29.13 -12.41 21.56
CA LEU A 10 29.59 -11.34 22.45
C LEU A 10 30.67 -11.79 23.44
N ARG A 11 30.70 -13.08 23.80
CA ARG A 11 31.72 -13.64 24.71
C ARG A 11 33.09 -13.85 24.07
N THR A 12 33.15 -13.93 22.74
CA THR A 12 34.37 -14.27 22.00
C THR A 12 35.05 -13.07 21.34
N LYS A 13 34.48 -11.87 21.49
CA LYS A 13 34.97 -10.64 20.85
C LYS A 13 35.52 -9.63 21.87
N PRO A 14 36.62 -8.93 21.56
CA PRO A 14 37.16 -7.87 22.43
C PRO A 14 36.18 -6.68 22.51
N ALA A 15 36.11 -6.04 23.68
CA ALA A 15 35.05 -5.10 24.05
C ALA A 15 34.98 -3.82 23.19
N ASP A 16 36.09 -3.42 22.58
CA ASP A 16 36.25 -2.21 21.75
C ASP A 16 36.16 -2.48 20.24
N ASP A 17 35.75 -3.68 19.85
CA ASP A 17 35.56 -4.04 18.44
C ASP A 17 34.21 -3.54 17.90
N VAL A 18 34.21 -3.06 16.67
CA VAL A 18 33.00 -2.61 15.94
C VAL A 18 31.95 -3.73 15.90
N GLY A 19 32.40 -4.99 15.84
CA GLY A 19 31.56 -6.18 15.92
C GLY A 19 30.86 -6.36 17.27
N ALA A 20 31.52 -6.04 18.38
CA ALA A 20 30.91 -6.10 19.72
C ALA A 20 29.84 -5.01 19.88
N ALA A 21 30.06 -3.81 19.34
CA ALA A 21 29.06 -2.75 19.32
C ALA A 21 27.84 -3.11 18.45
N ALA A 22 28.06 -3.72 17.28
CA ALA A 22 26.99 -4.21 16.41
C ALA A 22 26.16 -5.32 17.06
N LEU A 23 26.81 -6.28 17.72
CA LEU A 23 26.15 -7.38 18.44
C LEU A 23 25.35 -6.88 19.66
N LYS A 24 25.86 -5.90 20.42
CA LYS A 24 25.11 -5.25 21.51
C LYS A 24 23.83 -4.58 21.01
N ARG A 25 23.90 -3.90 19.86
CA ARG A 25 22.73 -3.30 19.20
C ARG A 25 21.74 -4.38 18.74
N ALA A 26 22.19 -5.42 18.06
CA ALA A 26 21.33 -6.54 17.63
C ALA A 26 20.64 -7.22 18.82
N LYS A 27 21.34 -7.42 19.93
CA LYS A 27 20.78 -7.97 21.18
C LYS A 27 19.70 -7.06 21.77
N ALA A 28 19.96 -5.75 21.85
CA ALA A 28 18.96 -4.79 22.31
C ALA A 28 17.72 -4.80 21.40
N LEU A 29 17.91 -4.91 20.08
CA LEU A 29 16.81 -4.98 19.12
C LEU A 29 15.96 -6.25 19.30
N LEU A 30 16.58 -7.40 19.55
CA LEU A 30 15.90 -8.68 19.78
C LEU A 30 15.21 -8.80 21.14
N ALA A 31 15.70 -8.10 22.17
CA ALA A 31 15.18 -8.17 23.54
C ALA A 31 13.92 -7.31 23.76
N ILE A 32 13.71 -6.30 22.91
CA ILE A 32 12.55 -5.40 23.02
C ILE A 32 11.42 -6.05 22.23
N GLY A 33 10.54 -6.79 22.91
CA GLY A 33 9.29 -7.29 22.33
C GLY A 33 8.41 -6.15 21.79
N HIS A 34 7.46 -6.48 20.90
CA HIS A 34 6.49 -5.64 20.17
C HIS A 34 6.93 -5.23 18.74
N ASN A 35 6.27 -5.87 17.76
CA ASN A 35 6.78 -6.16 16.40
C ASN A 35 6.27 -5.26 15.26
N SER A 36 5.19 -4.49 15.39
CA SER A 36 4.58 -3.82 14.22
C SER A 36 5.12 -2.41 13.98
N HIS A 37 4.94 -1.47 14.91
CA HIS A 37 5.40 -0.07 14.72
C HIS A 37 6.93 0.10 14.68
N ARG A 38 7.70 -0.91 15.09
CA ARG A 38 9.17 -0.86 15.20
C ARG A 38 9.89 -1.39 13.97
N MET A 39 9.28 -2.33 13.24
CA MET A 39 9.78 -2.74 11.93
C MET A 39 9.73 -1.57 10.94
N ALA A 40 8.69 -0.72 11.02
CA ALA A 40 8.57 0.48 10.19
C ALA A 40 9.75 1.43 10.42
N ARG A 41 10.12 1.63 11.69
CA ARG A 41 11.14 2.60 12.09
C ARG A 41 12.58 2.15 11.78
N ILE A 42 12.84 0.85 11.70
CA ILE A 42 14.20 0.32 11.52
C ILE A 42 14.42 -0.23 10.11
N TRP A 43 13.40 -0.80 9.48
CA TRP A 43 13.47 -1.39 8.14
C TRP A 43 12.72 -0.59 7.07
N GLY A 44 11.91 0.40 7.46
CA GLY A 44 11.12 1.22 6.54
C GLY A 44 9.83 0.54 6.06
N PRO A 45 8.88 1.30 5.48
CA PRO A 45 7.61 0.77 4.99
C PRO A 45 7.78 -0.34 3.94
N ARG A 46 8.79 -0.22 3.06
CA ARG A 46 9.06 -1.19 1.99
C ARG A 46 9.39 -2.59 2.51
N ALA A 47 10.30 -2.69 3.46
CA ALA A 47 10.73 -3.98 3.98
C ALA A 47 9.66 -4.61 4.88
N MET A 48 8.83 -3.79 5.53
CA MET A 48 7.61 -4.28 6.18
C MET A 48 6.66 -4.87 5.15
N ALA A 49 6.25 -4.10 4.14
CA ALA A 49 5.29 -4.55 3.14
C ALA A 49 5.77 -5.80 2.38
N ALA A 50 7.07 -5.92 2.12
CA ALA A 50 7.66 -7.07 1.43
C ALA A 50 7.59 -8.40 2.22
N THR A 51 7.56 -8.33 3.56
CA THR A 51 7.53 -9.52 4.45
C THR A 51 6.20 -9.69 5.18
N ALA A 52 5.32 -8.69 5.10
CA ALA A 52 4.02 -8.68 5.73
C ALA A 52 3.09 -9.73 5.09
N PRO A 53 2.20 -10.34 5.88
CA PRO A 53 1.12 -11.15 5.33
C PRO A 53 0.20 -10.28 4.46
N VAL A 54 -0.44 -10.90 3.47
CA VAL A 54 -1.30 -10.19 2.50
C VAL A 54 -2.39 -9.34 3.18
N GLY A 55 -2.91 -9.77 4.33
CA GLY A 55 -3.89 -9.01 5.11
C GLY A 55 -3.35 -7.67 5.61
N GLU A 56 -2.09 -7.61 6.03
CA GLU A 56 -1.45 -6.37 6.50
C GLU A 56 -1.14 -5.43 5.33
N VAL A 57 -0.66 -5.95 4.20
CA VAL A 57 -0.47 -5.13 2.98
C VAL A 57 -1.80 -4.49 2.53
N LYS A 58 -2.90 -5.25 2.60
CA LYS A 58 -4.24 -4.74 2.31
C LYS A 58 -4.70 -3.66 3.30
N ALA A 59 -4.27 -3.72 4.56
CA ALA A 59 -4.56 -2.69 5.55
C ALA A 59 -3.73 -1.43 5.25
N MET A 60 -2.44 -1.56 4.93
CA MET A 60 -1.59 -0.43 4.55
C MET A 60 -2.14 0.33 3.34
N PHE A 61 -2.63 -0.37 2.31
CA PHE A 61 -3.31 0.30 1.20
C PHE A 61 -4.63 0.95 1.59
N GLN A 62 -5.34 0.39 2.57
CA GLN A 62 -6.55 1.03 3.09
C GLN A 62 -6.22 2.36 3.74
N ASP A 63 -5.15 2.39 4.55
CA ASP A 63 -4.69 3.61 5.23
C ASP A 63 -4.34 4.70 4.22
N VAL A 64 -3.59 4.36 3.16
CA VAL A 64 -3.25 5.32 2.07
C VAL A 64 -4.51 5.85 1.38
N VAL A 65 -5.48 4.98 1.10
CA VAL A 65 -6.74 5.37 0.46
C VAL A 65 -7.54 6.31 1.35
N ASP A 66 -7.70 5.96 2.63
CA ASP A 66 -8.49 6.75 3.57
C ASP A 66 -7.83 8.11 3.84
N GLU A 67 -6.51 8.15 3.99
CA GLU A 67 -5.75 9.39 4.13
C GLU A 67 -5.90 10.28 2.90
N PHE A 68 -5.81 9.73 1.69
CA PHE A 68 -6.06 10.50 0.45
C PHE A 68 -7.46 11.11 0.43
N PHE A 69 -8.50 10.36 0.83
CA PHE A 69 -9.86 10.90 0.83
C PHE A 69 -10.10 11.99 1.88
N VAL A 70 -9.29 12.05 2.93
CA VAL A 70 -9.33 13.11 3.96
C VAL A 70 -8.50 14.32 3.53
N SER A 71 -7.25 14.10 3.12
CA SER A 71 -6.29 15.16 2.80
C SER A 71 -6.48 15.76 1.40
N LYS A 72 -6.97 14.95 0.45
CA LYS A 72 -6.97 15.22 -0.99
C LYS A 72 -5.56 15.45 -1.58
N ASP A 73 -4.51 15.00 -0.89
CA ASP A 73 -3.12 15.13 -1.33
C ASP A 73 -2.71 13.93 -2.19
N ALA A 74 -2.64 14.12 -3.50
CA ALA A 74 -2.26 13.09 -4.44
C ALA A 74 -0.75 12.79 -4.43
N ASP A 75 0.07 13.80 -4.13
CA ASP A 75 1.53 13.64 -4.08
C ASP A 75 1.94 12.81 -2.86
N GLU A 76 1.26 13.01 -1.72
CA GLU A 76 1.47 12.18 -0.54
C GLU A 76 1.02 10.74 -0.77
N ALA A 77 -0.14 10.52 -1.39
CA ALA A 77 -0.60 9.18 -1.73
C ALA A 77 0.38 8.45 -2.66
N GLN A 78 0.96 9.17 -3.63
CA GLN A 78 2.00 8.63 -4.52
C GLN A 78 3.27 8.27 -3.74
N ARG A 79 3.78 9.18 -2.91
CA ARG A 79 4.96 8.92 -2.07
C ARG A 79 4.75 7.70 -1.16
N ALA A 80 3.60 7.61 -0.50
CA ALA A 80 3.28 6.49 0.38
C ALA A 80 3.26 5.15 -0.39
N LEU A 81 2.69 5.11 -1.59
CA LEU A 81 2.71 3.91 -2.43
C LEU A 81 4.13 3.52 -2.89
N ASP A 82 4.93 4.49 -3.32
CA ASP A 82 6.32 4.27 -3.71
C ASP A 82 7.12 3.72 -2.52
N GLU A 83 6.90 4.24 -1.32
CA GLU A 83 7.51 3.75 -0.08
C GLU A 83 7.09 2.33 0.27
N LEU A 84 5.82 1.94 0.06
CA LEU A 84 5.38 0.56 0.25
C LEU A 84 6.09 -0.41 -0.71
N GLY A 85 6.32 0.00 -1.97
CA GLY A 85 7.18 -0.73 -2.90
C GLY A 85 6.76 -2.18 -3.19
N VAL A 86 5.45 -2.44 -3.25
CA VAL A 86 4.86 -3.77 -3.48
C VAL A 86 3.99 -3.81 -4.75
N PRO A 87 4.59 -3.63 -5.96
CA PRO A 87 3.86 -3.45 -7.21
C PRO A 87 2.95 -4.61 -7.58
N ALA A 88 3.32 -5.84 -7.17
CA ALA A 88 2.51 -7.04 -7.38
C ALA A 88 1.09 -6.94 -6.78
N TYR A 89 0.88 -6.05 -5.80
CA TYR A 89 -0.39 -5.85 -5.12
C TYR A 89 -1.08 -4.52 -5.46
N HIS A 90 -0.57 -3.73 -6.42
CA HIS A 90 -1.19 -2.43 -6.77
C HIS A 90 -2.62 -2.56 -7.30
N HIS A 91 -3.00 -3.73 -7.83
CA HIS A 91 -4.39 -4.02 -8.19
C HIS A 91 -5.33 -4.04 -6.97
N GLU A 92 -4.85 -4.41 -5.78
CA GLU A 92 -5.61 -4.33 -4.52
C GLU A 92 -5.79 -2.88 -4.07
N PHE A 93 -4.76 -2.04 -4.21
CA PHE A 93 -4.87 -0.61 -3.99
C PHE A 93 -5.92 0.01 -4.91
N ALA A 94 -5.83 -0.25 -6.23
CA ALA A 94 -6.79 0.27 -7.20
C ALA A 94 -8.23 -0.15 -6.88
N LYS A 95 -8.45 -1.43 -6.54
CA LYS A 95 -9.77 -1.93 -6.11
C LYS A 95 -10.30 -1.15 -4.90
N LYS A 96 -9.48 -0.94 -3.87
CA LYS A 96 -9.87 -0.22 -2.64
C LYS A 96 -10.20 1.25 -2.89
N LEU A 97 -9.35 1.94 -3.65
CA LEU A 97 -9.56 3.33 -4.04
C LEU A 97 -10.90 3.49 -4.79
N LEU A 98 -11.15 2.64 -5.79
CA LEU A 98 -12.38 2.67 -6.58
C LEU A 98 -13.61 2.35 -5.74
N ARG A 99 -13.54 1.33 -4.86
CA ARG A 99 -14.63 1.00 -3.93
C ARG A 99 -14.98 2.19 -3.05
N ARG A 100 -13.96 2.79 -2.42
CA ARG A 100 -14.13 3.94 -1.53
C ARG A 100 -14.68 5.18 -2.26
N ALA A 101 -14.37 5.32 -3.56
CA ALA A 101 -14.92 6.37 -4.41
C ALA A 101 -16.40 6.15 -4.76
N LEU A 102 -16.82 4.89 -4.97
CA LEU A 102 -18.23 4.53 -5.23
C LEU A 102 -19.14 4.86 -4.04
N GLU A 103 -18.63 4.64 -2.82
CA GLU A 103 -19.32 4.94 -1.57
C GLU A 103 -19.37 6.46 -1.27
N GLY A 104 -18.59 7.26 -2.00
CA GLY A 104 -18.43 8.70 -1.77
C GLY A 104 -19.24 9.61 -2.69
N SER A 105 -18.88 10.89 -2.65
CA SER A 105 -19.47 11.95 -3.48
C SER A 105 -18.96 11.92 -4.94
N ALA A 106 -19.57 12.72 -5.81
CA ALA A 106 -19.05 12.92 -7.17
C ALA A 106 -17.62 13.48 -7.17
N GLY A 107 -17.29 14.36 -6.21
CA GLY A 107 -15.94 14.89 -6.05
C GLY A 107 -14.93 13.82 -5.60
N ASP A 108 -15.37 12.83 -4.83
CA ASP A 108 -14.53 11.68 -4.45
C ASP A 108 -14.23 10.80 -5.67
N ARG A 109 -15.23 10.56 -6.53
CA ARG A 109 -15.03 9.85 -7.80
C ARG A 109 -14.06 10.56 -8.72
N GLU A 110 -14.23 11.87 -8.89
CA GLU A 110 -13.33 12.67 -9.71
C GLU A 110 -11.90 12.69 -9.13
N GLY A 111 -11.77 12.83 -7.81
CA GLY A 111 -10.49 12.78 -7.11
C GLY A 111 -9.76 11.45 -7.29
N ALA A 112 -10.48 10.33 -7.21
CA ALA A 112 -9.91 9.00 -7.45
C ALA A 112 -9.38 8.85 -8.88
N ILE A 113 -10.11 9.34 -9.89
CA ILE A 113 -9.65 9.31 -11.29
C ILE A 113 -8.42 10.18 -11.49
N ARG A 114 -8.38 11.38 -10.89
CA ARG A 114 -7.19 12.25 -10.95
C ARG A 114 -5.96 11.60 -10.31
N LEU A 115 -6.13 10.98 -9.15
CA LEU A 115 -5.04 10.25 -8.49
C LEU A 115 -4.55 9.10 -9.38
N LEU A 116 -5.44 8.28 -9.94
CA LEU A 116 -5.03 7.19 -10.83
C LEU A 116 -4.35 7.71 -12.11
N ALA A 117 -4.80 8.83 -12.68
CA ALA A 117 -4.13 9.46 -13.80
C ALA A 117 -2.69 9.86 -13.45
N GLN A 118 -2.47 10.47 -12.28
CA GLN A 118 -1.13 10.79 -11.79
C GLN A 118 -0.28 9.53 -11.58
N LEU A 119 -0.81 8.49 -10.92
CA LEU A 119 -0.07 7.27 -10.60
C LEU A 119 0.30 6.43 -11.84
N THR A 120 -0.44 6.57 -12.93
CA THR A 120 -0.23 5.84 -14.19
C THR A 120 0.52 6.66 -15.25
N ALA A 121 0.85 7.92 -14.97
CA ALA A 121 1.46 8.83 -15.93
C ALA A 121 2.99 8.69 -15.98
N GLY A 122 3.54 8.82 -17.18
CA GLY A 122 4.98 8.95 -17.43
C GLY A 122 5.77 7.63 -17.38
N GLU A 123 7.07 7.73 -17.59
CA GLU A 123 8.00 6.59 -17.64
C GLU A 123 8.25 5.95 -16.26
N ASN A 124 8.04 6.72 -15.18
CA ASN A 124 8.21 6.28 -13.79
C ASN A 124 6.85 6.11 -13.08
N ALA A 125 5.86 5.55 -13.79
CA ALA A 125 4.54 5.32 -13.22
C ALA A 125 4.61 4.43 -11.97
N THR A 126 4.07 4.91 -10.84
CA THR A 126 3.96 4.16 -9.59
C THR A 126 3.04 2.95 -9.77
N VAL A 127 1.96 3.08 -10.54
CA VAL A 127 0.98 2.01 -10.79
C VAL A 127 0.88 1.71 -12.27
N ALA A 128 1.05 0.44 -12.63
CA ALA A 128 0.82 -0.05 -13.99
C ALA A 128 -0.67 0.02 -14.35
N ARG A 129 -1.00 0.42 -15.59
CA ARG A 129 -2.40 0.56 -16.06
C ARG A 129 -3.15 -0.77 -16.00
N GLU A 130 -2.45 -1.88 -16.20
CA GLU A 130 -2.96 -3.25 -16.08
C GLU A 130 -3.43 -3.54 -14.65
N SER A 131 -2.72 -3.03 -13.64
CA SER A 131 -3.14 -3.16 -12.23
C SER A 131 -4.42 -2.37 -11.96
N VAL A 132 -4.58 -1.20 -12.57
CA VAL A 132 -5.83 -0.42 -12.47
C VAL A 132 -6.97 -1.15 -13.15
N ALA A 133 -6.76 -1.68 -14.37
CA ALA A 133 -7.75 -2.47 -15.10
C ALA A 133 -8.19 -3.72 -14.30
N GLN A 134 -7.24 -4.42 -13.68
CA GLN A 134 -7.51 -5.54 -12.79
C GLN A 134 -8.29 -5.12 -11.54
N GLY A 135 -8.00 -3.93 -10.99
CA GLY A 135 -8.75 -3.35 -9.87
C GLY A 135 -10.22 -3.12 -10.22
N PHE A 136 -10.50 -2.55 -11.40
CA PHE A 136 -11.87 -2.42 -11.92
C PHE A 136 -12.56 -3.78 -12.08
N GLU A 137 -11.86 -4.77 -12.62
CA GLU A 137 -12.43 -6.10 -12.86
C GLU A 137 -12.80 -6.80 -11.55
N ARG A 138 -11.91 -6.75 -10.55
CA ARG A 138 -12.18 -7.31 -9.22
C ARG A 138 -13.29 -6.59 -8.47
N LEU A 139 -13.55 -5.32 -8.80
CA LEU A 139 -14.67 -4.58 -8.26
C LEU A 139 -15.98 -4.95 -8.97
N ARG A 140 -15.92 -5.21 -10.28
CA ARG A 140 -17.03 -5.75 -11.08
C ARG A 140 -17.45 -7.14 -10.60
N GLU A 141 -16.50 -8.00 -10.25
CA GLU A 141 -16.78 -9.32 -9.68
C GLU A 141 -17.48 -9.24 -8.31
N ALA A 142 -17.20 -8.20 -7.54
CA ALA A 142 -17.83 -7.94 -6.24
C ALA A 142 -19.11 -7.08 -6.34
N LEU A 143 -19.62 -6.84 -7.55
CA LEU A 143 -20.67 -5.85 -7.79
C LEU A 143 -22.00 -6.23 -7.13
N ASP A 144 -22.35 -7.52 -7.09
CA ASP A 144 -23.59 -7.96 -6.46
C ASP A 144 -23.59 -7.69 -4.96
N ASP A 145 -22.45 -7.88 -4.29
CA ASP A 145 -22.29 -7.52 -2.87
C ASP A 145 -22.35 -5.99 -2.68
N LEU A 146 -21.67 -5.23 -3.54
CA LEU A 146 -21.66 -3.76 -3.48
C LEU A 146 -23.07 -3.16 -3.65
N ARG A 147 -23.94 -3.81 -4.43
CA ARG A 147 -25.32 -3.36 -4.65
C ARG A 147 -26.19 -3.46 -3.40
N LEU A 148 -25.82 -4.31 -2.45
CA LEU A 148 -26.54 -4.44 -1.17
C LEU A 148 -26.45 -3.13 -0.38
N ASP A 149 -25.29 -2.49 -0.40
CA ASP A 149 -25.05 -1.23 0.30
C ASP A 149 -25.33 -0.01 -0.58
N THR A 150 -25.00 -0.08 -1.88
CA THR A 150 -25.12 1.01 -2.85
C THR A 150 -25.85 0.52 -4.10
N PRO A 151 -27.19 0.68 -4.20
CA PRO A 151 -27.97 0.16 -5.33
C PRO A 151 -27.51 0.70 -6.70
N SER A 152 -26.95 1.90 -6.74
CA SER A 152 -26.42 2.56 -7.95
C SER A 152 -24.97 2.17 -8.30
N ALA A 153 -24.35 1.24 -7.56
CA ALA A 153 -22.96 0.83 -7.79
C ALA A 153 -22.67 0.40 -9.25
N PRO A 154 -23.56 -0.32 -9.97
CA PRO A 154 -23.32 -0.70 -11.36
C PRO A 154 -23.16 0.50 -12.30
N GLN A 155 -24.04 1.48 -12.16
CA GLN A 155 -24.03 2.70 -12.97
C GLN A 155 -22.79 3.54 -12.65
N LEU A 156 -22.52 3.75 -11.36
CA LEU A 156 -21.37 4.52 -10.91
C LEU A 156 -20.03 3.87 -11.31
N LEU A 157 -19.93 2.54 -11.30
CA LEU A 157 -18.74 1.82 -11.75
C LEU A 157 -18.53 1.97 -13.26
N ALA A 158 -19.61 1.91 -14.05
CA ALA A 158 -19.55 2.13 -15.49
C ALA A 158 -19.10 3.57 -15.82
N GLU A 159 -19.65 4.57 -15.12
CA GLU A 159 -19.26 5.97 -15.22
C GLU A 159 -17.78 6.18 -14.85
N LEU A 160 -17.33 5.64 -13.70
CA LEU A 160 -15.93 5.71 -13.30
C LEU A 160 -15.00 5.10 -14.34
N ARG A 161 -15.37 3.95 -14.93
CA ARG A 161 -14.55 3.31 -15.96
C ARG A 161 -14.53 4.13 -17.26
N ALA A 162 -15.62 4.80 -17.61
CA ALA A 162 -15.64 5.73 -18.74
C ALA A 162 -14.74 6.94 -18.48
N SER A 163 -14.81 7.54 -17.29
CA SER A 163 -13.91 8.63 -16.87
C SER A 163 -12.44 8.21 -16.86
N ALA A 164 -12.14 7.00 -16.37
CA ALA A 164 -10.78 6.45 -16.38
C ALA A 164 -10.22 6.35 -17.81
N ARG A 165 -11.03 5.92 -18.78
CA ARG A 165 -10.64 5.89 -20.20
C ARG A 165 -10.43 7.28 -20.78
N ALA A 166 -11.33 8.22 -20.48
CA ALA A 166 -11.21 9.60 -20.94
C ALA A 166 -9.95 10.31 -20.42
N ASN A 167 -9.41 9.86 -19.29
CA ASN A 167 -8.18 10.36 -18.69
C ASN A 167 -6.96 9.46 -18.95
N ASP A 168 -7.05 8.53 -19.91
CA ASP A 168 -5.96 7.64 -20.30
C ASP A 168 -5.39 6.79 -19.14
N VAL A 169 -6.21 6.48 -18.14
CA VAL A 169 -5.82 5.68 -16.96
C VAL A 169 -5.83 4.19 -17.27
N VAL A 170 -6.80 3.75 -18.08
CA VAL A 170 -6.95 2.38 -18.54
C VAL A 170 -7.15 2.40 -20.06
N SER A 171 -6.70 1.33 -20.73
CA SER A 171 -6.87 1.21 -22.18
C SER A 171 -8.34 1.25 -22.58
N ALA A 172 -8.60 1.71 -23.82
CA ALA A 172 -9.92 1.77 -24.45
C ALA A 172 -10.66 0.42 -24.37
#